data_AF-A0A9X2JGC8-F1
#
_entry.id   AF-A0A9X2JGC8-F1
#
_cell.length_a   1.000
_cell.length_b   1.000
_cell.length_c   1.000
_cell.angle_alpha   90.00
_cell.angle_beta   90.00
_cell.angle_gamma   90.00
#
_symmetry.space_group_name_H-M   'P 1'
#
loop_
_entity.id
_entity.type
_entity.pdbx_description
1 polymer ?
#
loop_
_entity_poly.entity_id
_entity_poly.type
_entity_poly.pdbx_seq_one_letter_code
_entity_poly.pdbx_strand_id
1 'polypeptide(L)' 'MAKKKRPRGRPPQHPEGPTNHIAVRVPAALLAKLEVWAAKAEMNQSEAVTEAIRQLVKGVRPPRTGPRRNNG' A
#
# COMPACT_ATOMS: atom_id res chain seq x y z
N MET A 1 -13.30 32.12 -36.42
CA MET A 1 -13.83 31.63 -35.12
C MET A 1 -12.79 30.73 -34.47
N ALA A 2 -12.09 31.19 -33.43
CA ALA A 2 -10.98 30.46 -32.80
C ALA A 2 -11.49 29.48 -31.72
N LYS A 3 -11.24 28.17 -31.92
CA LYS A 3 -11.59 27.13 -30.95
C LYS A 3 -10.62 27.19 -29.75
N LYS A 4 -11.09 27.65 -28.59
CA LYS A 4 -10.34 27.62 -27.32
C LYS A 4 -10.00 26.17 -26.96
N LYS A 5 -8.71 25.81 -26.97
CA LYS A 5 -8.21 24.51 -26.50
C LYS A 5 -8.39 24.44 -24.97
N ARG A 6 -9.17 23.47 -24.49
CA ARG A 6 -9.33 23.20 -23.05
C ARG A 6 -7.96 22.88 -22.43
N PRO A 7 -7.64 23.40 -21.22
CA PRO A 7 -6.40 23.06 -20.56
C PRO A 7 -6.40 21.56 -20.27
N ARG A 8 -5.44 20.84 -20.84
CA ARG A 8 -5.18 19.44 -20.51
C ARG A 8 -4.86 19.40 -19.02
N GLY A 9 -5.71 18.74 -18.23
CA GLY A 9 -5.44 18.50 -16.82
C GLY A 9 -4.04 17.90 -16.67
N ARG A 10 -3.29 18.35 -15.65
CA ARG A 10 -2.04 17.69 -15.29
C ARG A 10 -2.35 16.21 -15.09
N PRO A 11 -1.66 15.29 -15.77
CA PRO A 11 -1.72 13.89 -15.41
C PRO A 11 -1.40 13.76 -13.91
N PRO A 12 -2.11 12.92 -13.16
CA PRO A 12 -1.78 12.65 -11.77
C PRO A 12 -0.30 12.27 -11.66
N GLN A 13 0.42 12.88 -10.71
CA GLN A 13 1.88 12.72 -10.56
C GLN A 13 2.32 11.29 -10.23
N HIS A 14 1.38 10.43 -9.88
CA HIS A 14 1.55 8.98 -9.80
C HIS A 14 0.38 8.33 -10.52
N PRO A 15 0.52 7.88 -11.78
CA PRO A 15 -0.36 6.82 -12.28
C PRO A 15 -0.17 5.63 -11.33
N GLU A 16 -1.26 5.02 -10.86
CA GLU A 16 -1.17 3.77 -10.12
C GLU A 16 -0.32 2.80 -10.95
N GLY A 17 0.87 2.46 -10.43
CA GLY A 17 1.76 1.53 -11.10
C GLY A 17 1.08 0.15 -11.22
N PRO A 18 1.58 -0.74 -12.08
CA PRO A 18 1.00 -2.07 -12.20
C PRO A 18 0.96 -2.77 -10.84
N THR A 19 -0.25 -3.14 -10.40
CA THR A 19 -0.44 -3.92 -9.17
C THR A 19 0.00 -5.34 -9.42
N ASN A 20 1.10 -5.75 -8.79
CA ASN A 20 1.57 -7.13 -8.85
C ASN A 20 0.85 -7.96 -7.79
N HIS A 21 0.23 -9.05 -8.23
CA HIS A 21 -0.39 -10.04 -7.34
C HIS A 21 0.60 -11.15 -7.03
N ILE A 22 0.72 -11.51 -5.76
CA ILE A 22 1.61 -12.57 -5.29
C ILE A 22 0.76 -13.62 -4.56
N ALA A 23 0.92 -14.88 -4.92
CA ALA A 23 0.31 -15.99 -4.20
C ALA A 23 1.18 -16.34 -2.98
N VAL A 24 0.61 -16.30 -1.78
CA VAL A 24 1.31 -16.60 -0.52
C VAL A 24 0.52 -17.64 0.25
N ARG A 25 1.23 -18.61 0.84
CA ARG A 25 0.61 -19.58 1.76
C ARG A 25 0.56 -18.98 3.16
N VAL A 26 -0.65 -18.86 3.70
CA VAL A 26 -0.90 -18.37 5.07
C VAL A 26 -1.42 -19.53 5.91
N PRO A 27 -0.95 -19.72 7.15
CA PRO A 27 -1.52 -20.72 8.05
C PRO A 27 -3.02 -20.51 8.27
N ALA A 28 -3.80 -21.60 8.26
CA ALA A 28 -5.26 -21.54 8.37
C ALA A 28 -5.75 -20.80 9.63
N ALA A 29 -5.06 -20.98 10.76
CA ALA A 29 -5.39 -20.31 12.02
C ALA A 29 -5.23 -18.77 11.94
N LEU A 30 -4.26 -18.28 11.15
CA LEU A 30 -4.08 -16.85 10.89
C LEU A 30 -5.15 -16.34 9.92
N LEU A 31 -5.49 -17.13 8.91
CA LEU A 31 -6.52 -16.78 7.93
C LEU A 31 -7.88 -16.55 8.59
N ALA A 32 -8.29 -17.47 9.48
CA ALA A 32 -9.56 -17.37 10.21
C ALA A 32 -9.64 -16.09 11.06
N LYS A 33 -8.53 -15.68 11.71
CA LYS A 33 -8.48 -14.42 12.46
C LYS A 33 -8.62 -13.20 11.55
N LEU A 34 -7.99 -13.27 10.38
CA LEU A 34 -8.00 -12.20 9.39
C LEU A 34 -9.38 -12.05 8.75
N GLU A 35 -10.11 -13.14 8.51
CA GLU A 35 -11.50 -13.13 8.05
C GLU A 35 -12.46 -12.48 9.06
N VAL A 36 -12.33 -12.80 10.35
CA VAL A 36 -13.13 -12.15 11.40
C VAL A 36 -12.87 -10.65 11.45
N TRP A 37 -11.62 -10.23 11.27
CA TRP A 37 -11.27 -8.81 11.21
C TRP A 37 -11.78 -8.14 9.93
N ALA A 38 -11.62 -8.80 8.78
CA ALA A 38 -12.11 -8.34 7.48
C ALA A 38 -13.63 -8.13 7.48
N ALA A 39 -14.38 -9.07 8.06
CA ALA A 39 -15.83 -8.97 8.20
C ALA A 39 -16.26 -7.76 9.04
N LYS A 40 -15.53 -7.42 10.11
CA LYS A 40 -15.80 -6.22 10.93
C LYS A 40 -15.48 -4.92 10.20
N ALA A 41 -14.53 -4.96 9.28
CA ALA A 41 -14.10 -3.81 8.51
C ALA A 41 -14.82 -3.67 7.16
N GLU A 42 -15.77 -4.58 6.86
CA GLU A 42 -16.46 -4.67 5.56
C GLU A 42 -15.49 -4.78 4.36
N MET A 43 -14.32 -5.39 4.58
CA MET A 43 -13.28 -5.56 3.56
C MET A 43 -13.31 -6.95 2.97
N ASN A 44 -12.92 -7.07 1.70
CA ASN A 44 -12.64 -8.39 1.15
C ASN A 44 -11.31 -8.94 1.70
N GLN A 45 -11.10 -10.25 1.55
CA GLN A 45 -9.92 -10.92 2.10
C GLN A 45 -8.59 -10.36 1.56
N SER A 46 -8.54 -9.98 0.28
CA SER A 46 -7.32 -9.45 -0.34
C SER A 46 -6.99 -8.04 0.16
N GLU A 47 -8.00 -7.20 0.33
CA GLU A 47 -7.89 -5.87 0.94
C GLU A 47 -7.43 -5.98 2.39
N ALA A 48 -8.03 -6.90 3.15
CA ALA A 48 -7.66 -7.13 4.53
C ALA A 48 -6.19 -7.58 4.68
N VAL A 49 -5.72 -8.50 3.83
CA VAL A 49 -4.30 -8.91 3.82
C VAL A 49 -3.40 -7.75 3.44
N THR A 50 -3.79 -6.96 2.42
CA THR A 50 -3.02 -5.80 1.97
C THR A 50 -2.91 -4.74 3.07
N GLU A 51 -4.00 -4.45 3.77
CA GLU A 51 -4.03 -3.45 4.83
C GLU A 51 -3.28 -3.92 6.08
N ALA A 52 -3.36 -5.22 6.43
CA ALA A 52 -2.56 -5.80 7.49
C ALA A 52 -1.04 -5.69 7.20
N ILE A 53 -0.61 -5.99 5.97
CA ILE A 53 0.77 -5.82 5.54
C ILE A 53 1.15 -4.33 5.56
N ARG A 54 0.27 -3.44 5.08
CA ARG A 54 0.50 -1.99 5.06
C ARG A 54 0.70 -1.44 6.47
N GLN A 55 -0.12 -1.87 7.44
CA GLN A 55 0.03 -1.48 8.85
C GLN A 55 1.33 -1.99 9.44
N LEU A 56 1.73 -3.23 9.14
CA LEU A 56 3.02 -3.78 9.54
C LEU A 56 4.18 -2.94 8.99
N VAL A 57 4.19 -2.67 7.68
CA VAL A 57 5.27 -1.91 7.01
C VAL A 57 5.31 -0.45 7.48
N LYS A 58 4.16 0.22 7.68
CA LYS A 58 4.11 1.58 8.23
C LYS A 58 4.51 1.64 9.70
N GLY A 59 4.19 0.59 10.48
CA GLY A 59 4.57 0.46 11.88
C GLY A 59 6.06 0.14 12.06
N VAL A 60 6.67 -0.57 11.10
CA VAL A 60 8.11 -0.76 11.00
C VAL A 60 8.72 0.55 10.48
N ARG A 61 9.07 1.45 11.40
CA ARG A 61 9.94 2.60 11.05
C ARG A 61 11.17 2.04 10.32
N PRO A 62 11.54 2.55 9.12
CA PRO A 62 12.85 2.24 8.56
C PRO A 62 13.92 2.61 9.59
N PRO A 63 15.04 1.85 9.68
CA PRO A 63 16.14 2.22 10.54
C PRO A 63 16.52 3.66 10.23
N ARG A 64 16.72 4.45 11.28
CA ARG A 64 17.15 5.84 11.21
C ARG A 64 18.46 5.87 10.40
N THR A 65 18.39 6.10 9.09
CA THR A 65 19.53 6.50 8.27
C THR A 65 19.85 7.94 8.62
N GLY A 66 20.37 8.14 9.82
CA GLY A 66 21.02 9.39 10.21
C GLY A 66 22.36 9.51 9.46
N PRO A 67 22.82 10.73 9.19
CA PRO A 67 24.11 10.94 8.53
C PRO A 67 25.21 10.30 9.38
N ARG A 68 26.01 9.44 8.73
CA ARG A 68 27.22 8.84 9.30
C ARG A 68 28.16 9.98 9.71
N ARG A 69 28.30 10.22 11.01
CA ARG A 69 29.40 11.05 11.54
C ARG A 69 30.70 10.31 11.21
N ASN A 70 31.41 10.77 10.19
CA ASN A 70 32.83 10.46 10.02
C ASN A 70 33.59 11.28 11.06
N ASN A 71 34.23 10.61 12.02
CA ASN A 71 35.30 11.23 12.80
C ASN A 71 36.56 11.16 11.93
N GLY A 72 36.89 12.29 11.30
CA GLY A 72 38.24 12.60 10.84
C GLY A 72 38.94 13.45 11.90
#